data_AF-A0A9Q7XIY6-F1
#
_entry.id   AF-A0A9Q7XIY6-F1
#
_cell.length_a   1.000
_cell.length_b   1.000
_cell.length_c   1.000
_cell.angle_alpha   90.00
_cell.angle_beta   90.00
_cell.angle_gamma   90.00
#
_symmetry.space_group_name_H-M   'P 1'
#
loop_
_entity.id
_entity.type
_entity.pdbx_description
1 polymer ?
#
loop_
_entity_poly.entity_id
_entity_poly.type
_entity_poly.pdbx_seq_one_letter_code
_entity_poly.pdbx_strand_id
1 'polypeptide(L)'
;MWPTTPALSSCRTKRATLLFLLLALLAIKVTATASAKVYEADEYIRLNRDSPPRSGISDTNKTVLAYITPWNPKGMELVDEFAEKIDMVSPVWYTVIVSRSSAVSAAKERWKEAKDSEDAEYVLSGGPTNKKEEAWLKRKLKPGSEVQIVPRFFLDGWKQKDYANLLSNTSNWNRLADVIANEVEKRNYDGVVLESAATHLLFEPIQTLASALKATPGRNGKARTLTVVLPPLRTKHSLGGEKPDRVQDSQNRMIAQSVPQLAQVVDYLSIMTYDMSSAGGRVSGISGKEFPDGSPLRGAKKGSLRQPGPNTSPEWIEQNMNMIEEATRAAAKAKLVKTKKEREQEKYQEARQEEARQEKEEDVEKLRHPSNPFIYDDFAATEALDEEEEKAKNKEKQLEEQREAVDELALIRGKLLMGMPMYGYRYPVFWIDKAAGHGVPVPPPFNPDQAKELLARADSSSDAAVLPFLRGPGEALTMDGIVSVLTDNDGVIVDTQEGNGEGWFDYAETITKETLKSRESLGVKEGDQIYWRLYLPLPSATEMRLTALNNKAELQAGLSFWELGQASPILLNDL
;
A
#
# COMPACT_ATOMS: atom_id res chain seq x y z
N MET A 1 -71.61 39.36 -20.82
CA MET A 1 -71.67 38.70 -19.50
C MET A 1 -70.82 37.45 -19.57
N TRP A 2 -69.65 37.45 -18.92
CA TRP A 2 -68.89 36.23 -18.64
C TRP A 2 -69.64 35.39 -17.59
N PRO A 3 -69.49 34.06 -17.62
CA PRO A 3 -68.55 33.48 -16.67
C PRO A 3 -67.71 32.27 -17.15
N THR A 4 -66.45 32.30 -16.71
CA THR A 4 -65.61 31.23 -16.12
C THR A 4 -65.25 29.96 -16.91
N THR A 5 -63.99 29.90 -17.33
CA THR A 5 -63.17 28.70 -17.61
C THR A 5 -62.77 27.92 -16.34
N PRO A 6 -62.70 26.57 -16.36
CA PRO A 6 -62.11 25.81 -15.26
C PRO A 6 -60.58 25.73 -15.40
N ALA A 7 -59.88 25.92 -14.28
CA ALA A 7 -58.43 25.81 -14.18
C ALA A 7 -57.97 24.34 -14.31
N LEU A 8 -57.14 24.05 -15.32
CA LEU A 8 -56.43 22.78 -15.43
C LEU A 8 -55.25 22.73 -14.45
N SER A 9 -55.16 21.61 -13.75
CA SER A 9 -54.18 21.28 -12.72
C SER A 9 -52.72 21.34 -13.19
N SER A 10 -51.89 22.06 -12.43
CA SER A 10 -50.42 22.20 -12.55
C SER A 10 -49.62 20.91 -12.23
N CYS A 11 -50.26 19.74 -12.14
CA CYS A 11 -49.62 18.53 -11.60
C CYS A 11 -49.10 17.55 -12.68
N ARG A 12 -49.51 17.69 -13.96
CA ARG A 12 -49.06 16.78 -15.03
C ARG A 12 -47.79 17.23 -15.76
N THR A 13 -47.50 18.52 -15.80
CA THR A 13 -46.31 19.04 -16.48
C THR A 13 -45.03 18.79 -15.70
N LYS A 14 -45.04 18.86 -14.36
CA LYS A 14 -43.82 18.63 -13.56
C LYS A 14 -43.29 17.19 -13.57
N ARG A 15 -44.16 16.18 -13.75
CA ARG A 15 -43.72 14.78 -13.88
C ARG A 15 -43.12 14.48 -15.26
N ALA A 16 -43.61 15.11 -16.32
CA ALA A 16 -43.05 14.97 -17.66
C ALA A 16 -41.68 15.64 -17.79
N THR A 17 -41.48 16.81 -17.16
CA THR A 17 -40.18 17.51 -17.16
C THR A 17 -39.14 16.79 -16.30
N LEU A 18 -39.54 16.19 -15.17
CA LEU A 18 -38.62 15.42 -14.33
C LEU A 18 -38.22 14.08 -14.97
N LEU A 19 -39.12 13.43 -15.72
CA LEU A 19 -38.81 12.21 -16.46
C LEU A 19 -37.88 12.49 -17.66
N PHE A 20 -38.07 13.62 -18.36
CA PHE A 20 -37.16 14.06 -19.42
C PHE A 20 -35.80 14.51 -18.89
N LEU A 21 -35.74 15.13 -17.70
CA LEU A 21 -34.47 15.46 -17.04
C LEU A 21 -33.76 14.20 -16.50
N LEU A 22 -34.50 13.19 -16.01
CA LEU A 22 -33.92 11.90 -15.62
C LEU A 22 -33.46 11.07 -16.82
N LEU A 23 -34.18 11.12 -17.97
CA LEU A 23 -33.74 10.49 -19.22
C LEU A 23 -32.60 11.25 -19.90
N ALA A 24 -32.55 12.58 -19.79
CA ALA A 24 -31.42 13.39 -20.25
C ALA A 24 -30.19 13.28 -19.34
N LEU A 25 -30.37 13.05 -18.03
CA LEU A 25 -29.30 12.70 -17.09
C LEU A 25 -28.86 11.24 -17.20
N LEU A 26 -29.66 10.35 -17.83
CA LEU A 26 -29.27 8.98 -18.16
C LEU A 26 -28.62 8.83 -19.55
N ALA A 27 -28.59 9.89 -20.36
CA ALA A 27 -28.20 9.80 -21.77
C ALA A 27 -27.06 10.75 -22.17
N ILE A 28 -26.11 11.05 -21.28
CA ILE A 28 -24.76 11.49 -21.66
C ILE A 28 -23.75 10.92 -20.66
N LYS A 29 -23.66 9.58 -20.56
CA LYS A 29 -22.35 8.94 -20.43
C LYS A 29 -21.92 8.57 -21.84
N VAL A 30 -21.52 9.58 -22.61
CA VAL A 30 -20.55 9.32 -23.67
C VAL A 30 -19.27 8.97 -22.90
N THR A 31 -19.09 7.69 -22.59
CA THR A 31 -17.74 7.17 -22.43
C THR A 31 -17.09 7.47 -23.77
N ALA A 32 -16.29 8.54 -23.82
CA ALA A 32 -15.29 8.67 -24.85
C ALA A 32 -14.48 7.38 -24.74
N THR A 33 -14.77 6.40 -25.59
CA THR A 33 -13.92 5.24 -25.74
C THR A 33 -12.63 5.80 -26.31
N ALA A 34 -11.68 6.10 -25.41
CA ALA A 34 -10.34 6.49 -25.82
C ALA A 34 -9.86 5.39 -26.76
N SER A 35 -9.66 5.73 -28.03
CA SER A 35 -9.10 4.78 -28.99
C SER A 35 -7.73 4.36 -28.45
N ALA A 36 -7.55 3.05 -28.25
CA ALA A 36 -6.30 2.53 -27.71
C ALA A 36 -5.10 3.06 -28.50
N LYS A 37 -4.06 3.45 -27.77
CA LYS A 37 -2.79 3.85 -28.38
C LYS A 37 -1.97 2.61 -28.66
N VAL A 38 -1.23 2.66 -29.76
CA VAL A 38 -0.32 1.60 -30.13
C VAL A 38 1.05 2.23 -30.32
N TYR A 39 2.06 1.60 -29.72
CA TYR A 39 3.45 2.00 -29.81
C TYR A 39 4.23 0.92 -30.55
N GLU A 40 5.15 1.35 -31.41
CA GLU A 40 6.08 0.44 -32.07
C GLU A 40 7.11 -0.08 -31.05
N ALA A 41 7.38 -1.39 -31.06
CA ALA A 41 8.32 -2.00 -30.13
C ALA A 41 9.73 -1.41 -30.26
N ASP A 42 10.17 -1.13 -31.49
CA ASP A 42 11.47 -0.52 -31.79
C ASP A 42 11.68 0.84 -31.12
N GLU A 43 10.64 1.67 -31.08
CA GLU A 43 10.70 2.97 -30.41
C GLU A 43 10.87 2.79 -28.90
N TYR A 44 10.12 1.85 -28.31
CA TYR A 44 10.23 1.54 -26.88
C TYR A 44 11.61 0.97 -26.52
N ILE A 45 12.17 0.09 -27.36
CA ILE A 45 13.53 -0.45 -27.19
C ILE A 45 14.55 0.68 -27.23
N ARG A 46 14.47 1.55 -28.25
CA ARG A 46 15.36 2.71 -28.39
C ARG A 46 15.28 3.63 -27.19
N LEU A 47 14.08 3.91 -26.69
CA LEU A 47 13.88 4.72 -25.49
C LEU A 47 14.54 4.12 -24.25
N ASN A 48 14.50 2.80 -24.06
CA ASN A 48 15.14 2.17 -22.89
C ASN A 48 16.66 2.03 -23.03
N ARG A 49 17.18 1.96 -24.25
CA ARG A 49 18.62 1.81 -24.53
C ARG A 49 19.36 3.15 -24.59
N ASP A 50 18.76 4.14 -25.24
CA ASP A 50 19.46 5.37 -25.64
C ASP A 50 19.03 6.59 -24.84
N SER A 51 17.98 6.51 -24.00
CA SER A 51 17.61 7.66 -23.15
C SER A 51 18.68 7.86 -22.08
N PRO A 52 19.40 9.00 -22.09
CA PRO A 52 20.32 9.30 -21.03
C PRO A 52 19.53 9.51 -19.72
N PRO A 53 20.16 9.19 -18.57
CA PRO A 53 19.68 9.64 -17.27
C PRO A 53 19.60 11.15 -17.26
N ARG A 54 18.48 11.69 -16.81
CA ARG A 54 18.35 13.12 -16.52
C ARG A 54 18.81 13.35 -15.08
N SER A 55 20.10 13.65 -14.95
CA SER A 55 20.68 14.12 -13.68
C SER A 55 20.15 15.51 -13.35
N GLY A 56 19.61 15.67 -12.15
CA GLY A 56 19.07 16.94 -11.64
C GLY A 56 18.23 16.70 -10.39
N ILE A 57 17.99 17.78 -9.64
CA ILE A 57 17.12 17.80 -8.45
C ILE A 57 15.77 17.18 -8.80
N SER A 58 15.24 16.33 -7.91
CA SER A 58 13.91 15.74 -8.05
C SER A 58 12.85 16.78 -8.41
N ASP A 59 12.09 16.52 -9.47
CA ASP A 59 11.00 17.40 -9.91
C ASP A 59 9.73 17.21 -9.06
N THR A 60 9.69 16.17 -8.23
CA THR A 60 8.47 15.77 -7.50
C THR A 60 8.39 16.28 -6.05
N ASN A 61 9.52 16.65 -5.43
CA ASN A 61 9.62 17.00 -4.00
C ASN A 61 8.97 15.94 -3.08
N LYS A 62 9.07 14.66 -3.47
CA LYS A 62 8.51 13.51 -2.75
C LYS A 62 9.63 12.70 -2.12
N THR A 63 9.35 12.09 -0.97
CA THR A 63 10.28 11.12 -0.38
C THR A 63 10.35 9.85 -1.22
N VAL A 64 11.54 9.40 -1.58
CA VAL A 64 11.79 8.21 -2.41
C VAL A 64 12.61 7.17 -1.66
N LEU A 65 12.03 5.97 -1.49
CA LEU A 65 12.70 4.78 -0.96
C LEU A 65 12.98 3.77 -2.09
N ALA A 66 14.25 3.50 -2.37
CA ALA A 66 14.65 2.52 -3.38
C ALA A 66 15.14 1.22 -2.74
N TYR A 67 14.48 0.09 -3.01
CA TYR A 67 15.04 -1.22 -2.64
C TYR A 67 16.13 -1.62 -3.65
N ILE A 68 17.21 -2.21 -3.16
CA ILE A 68 18.24 -2.85 -4.00
C ILE A 68 18.47 -4.28 -3.54
N THR A 69 18.63 -5.19 -4.50
CA THR A 69 18.78 -6.62 -4.22
C THR A 69 20.15 -7.17 -4.63
N PRO A 70 20.72 -8.14 -3.89
CA PRO A 70 22.05 -8.68 -4.22
C PRO A 70 22.13 -9.41 -5.56
N TRP A 71 21.02 -9.99 -6.01
CA TRP A 71 20.96 -10.71 -7.29
C TRP A 71 20.96 -9.76 -8.49
N ASN A 72 20.70 -8.46 -8.27
CA ASN A 72 20.67 -7.46 -9.32
C ASN A 72 21.64 -6.29 -9.05
N PRO A 73 22.93 -6.42 -9.42
CA PRO A 73 23.96 -5.43 -9.10
C PRO A 73 23.72 -4.06 -9.75
N LYS A 74 22.90 -4.00 -10.81
CA LYS A 74 22.47 -2.76 -11.49
C LYS A 74 21.81 -1.78 -10.51
N GLY A 75 21.19 -2.28 -9.44
CA GLY A 75 20.58 -1.44 -8.41
C GLY A 75 21.56 -0.46 -7.77
N MET A 76 22.80 -0.89 -7.46
CA MET A 76 23.83 0.01 -6.91
C MET A 76 24.27 1.07 -7.90
N GLU A 77 24.34 0.71 -9.18
CA GLU A 77 24.75 1.61 -10.26
C GLU A 77 23.69 2.70 -10.46
N LEU A 78 22.40 2.33 -10.45
CA LEU A 78 21.29 3.27 -10.52
C LEU A 78 21.19 4.16 -9.27
N VAL A 79 21.56 3.68 -8.07
CA VAL A 79 21.67 4.56 -6.90
C VAL A 79 22.76 5.62 -7.09
N ASP A 80 23.89 5.26 -7.71
CA ASP A 80 24.97 6.21 -7.96
C ASP A 80 24.58 7.24 -9.02
N GLU A 81 23.83 6.83 -10.03
CA GLU A 81 23.38 7.66 -11.16
C GLU A 81 22.22 8.61 -10.81
N PHE A 82 21.28 8.17 -9.95
CA PHE A 82 20.08 8.92 -9.56
C PHE A 82 20.11 9.37 -8.09
N ALA A 83 21.29 9.54 -7.49
CA ALA A 83 21.44 9.88 -6.07
C ALA A 83 20.66 11.12 -5.64
N GLU A 84 20.59 12.15 -6.50
CA GLU A 84 19.86 13.40 -6.24
C GLU A 84 18.33 13.24 -6.22
N LYS A 85 17.81 12.11 -6.69
CA LYS A 85 16.37 11.79 -6.74
C LYS A 85 15.93 10.74 -5.72
N ILE A 86 16.87 10.21 -4.93
CA ILE A 86 16.62 9.10 -4.01
C ILE A 86 17.00 9.53 -2.59
N ASP A 87 16.04 9.60 -1.69
CA ASP A 87 16.32 9.96 -0.29
C ASP A 87 16.88 8.78 0.51
N MET A 88 16.30 7.59 0.28
CA MET A 88 16.58 6.40 1.05
C MET A 88 16.82 5.19 0.16
N VAL A 89 17.84 4.40 0.49
CA VAL A 89 18.14 3.14 -0.16
C VAL A 89 18.04 2.02 0.86
N SER A 90 17.26 0.98 0.54
CA SER A 90 17.11 -0.20 1.37
C SER A 90 17.74 -1.43 0.71
N PRO A 91 18.99 -1.77 1.08
CA PRO A 91 19.58 -3.04 0.70
C PRO A 91 18.82 -4.23 1.30
N VAL A 92 18.45 -5.18 0.46
CA VAL A 92 17.72 -6.40 0.83
C VAL A 92 18.70 -7.50 1.23
N TRP A 93 19.24 -7.38 2.45
CA TRP A 93 20.31 -8.26 2.94
C TRP A 93 19.93 -9.10 4.14
N TYR A 94 19.19 -8.53 5.08
CA TYR A 94 19.09 -9.10 6.41
C TYR A 94 17.81 -9.88 6.62
N THR A 95 17.95 -11.00 7.33
CA THR A 95 16.85 -11.86 7.74
C THR A 95 16.98 -12.17 9.22
N VAL A 96 15.90 -12.03 9.97
CA VAL A 96 15.82 -12.43 11.37
C VAL A 96 15.10 -13.76 11.45
N ILE A 97 15.78 -14.78 11.95
CA ILE A 97 15.28 -16.16 12.06
C ILE A 97 15.07 -16.48 13.54
N VAL A 98 13.99 -17.20 13.84
CA VAL A 98 13.82 -17.82 15.17
C VAL A 98 14.69 -19.06 15.24
N SER A 99 15.72 -19.05 16.09
CA SER A 99 16.54 -20.22 16.40
C SER A 99 15.65 -21.24 17.11
N ARG A 100 15.42 -22.37 16.44
CA ARG A 100 14.64 -23.51 16.96
C ARG A 100 15.55 -24.58 17.57
N SER A 101 16.86 -24.31 17.68
CA SER A 101 17.83 -25.33 18.01
C SER A 101 17.83 -25.65 19.51
N SER A 102 17.60 -26.92 19.78
CA SER A 102 17.94 -27.60 21.03
C SER A 102 19.47 -27.66 21.29
N ALA A 103 20.30 -26.98 20.48
CA ALA A 103 21.73 -26.88 20.72
C ALA A 103 22.06 -25.87 21.84
N VAL A 104 21.20 -24.89 22.09
CA VAL A 104 21.30 -24.03 23.28
C VAL A 104 20.85 -24.78 24.55
N SER A 105 19.99 -25.81 24.42
CA SER A 105 19.73 -26.73 25.53
C SER A 105 20.93 -27.63 25.88
N ALA A 106 21.86 -27.88 24.94
CA ALA A 106 23.13 -28.56 25.26
C ALA A 106 24.14 -27.64 25.97
N ALA A 107 24.07 -26.32 25.74
CA ALA A 107 24.84 -25.34 26.52
C ALA A 107 24.22 -25.04 27.90
N LYS A 108 22.90 -25.22 28.06
CA LYS A 108 22.18 -25.09 29.34
C LYS A 108 22.53 -26.18 30.37
N GLU A 109 23.08 -27.33 29.97
CA GLU A 109 23.57 -28.33 30.95
C GLU A 109 24.77 -27.85 31.79
N ARG A 110 25.44 -26.77 31.36
CA ARG A 110 26.66 -26.27 31.99
C ARG A 110 26.41 -25.21 33.07
N TRP A 111 25.17 -24.75 33.23
CA TRP A 111 24.76 -23.79 34.26
C TRP A 111 23.41 -24.24 34.85
N LYS A 112 23.47 -25.15 35.82
CA LYS A 112 22.33 -25.54 36.67
C LYS A 112 21.92 -24.36 37.56
N GLU A 113 21.22 -23.38 37.00
CA GLU A 113 20.42 -22.39 37.77
C GLU A 113 19.50 -21.49 36.90
N ALA A 114 19.44 -21.69 35.57
CA ALA A 114 18.44 -21.00 34.75
C ALA A 114 17.11 -21.79 34.73
N LYS A 115 16.21 -21.46 35.65
CA LYS A 115 14.79 -21.85 35.64
C LYS A 115 14.19 -21.71 34.23
N ASP A 116 13.46 -22.74 33.79
CA ASP A 116 12.45 -22.81 32.73
C ASP A 116 12.19 -21.51 31.94
N SER A 117 13.12 -21.14 31.06
CA SER A 117 12.82 -20.15 30.03
C SER A 117 12.83 -20.83 28.66
N GLU A 118 11.62 -21.07 28.13
CA GLU A 118 11.34 -21.34 26.71
C GLU A 118 11.56 -20.06 25.88
N ASP A 119 12.67 -19.39 26.11
CA ASP A 119 12.96 -18.10 25.51
C ASP A 119 13.32 -18.25 24.04
N ALA A 120 12.66 -17.47 23.17
CA ALA A 120 12.98 -17.42 21.75
C ALA A 120 14.32 -16.71 21.55
N GLU A 121 15.24 -17.36 20.85
CA GLU A 121 16.49 -16.77 20.39
C GLU A 121 16.31 -16.27 18.95
N TYR A 122 16.61 -15.00 18.70
CA TYR A 122 16.55 -14.39 17.38
C TYR A 122 17.95 -14.30 16.79
N VAL A 123 18.14 -14.84 15.60
CA VAL A 123 19.42 -14.87 14.90
C VAL A 123 19.32 -14.03 13.65
N LEU A 124 20.22 -13.06 13.53
CA LEU A 124 20.39 -12.27 12.32
C LEU A 124 21.28 -13.03 11.32
N SER A 125 20.80 -13.13 10.09
CA SER A 125 21.52 -13.70 8.95
C SER A 125 21.62 -12.67 7.82
N GLY A 126 22.66 -12.80 6.99
CA GLY A 126 22.88 -11.96 5.81
C GLY A 126 23.89 -10.83 6.01
N GLY A 127 23.69 -9.74 5.27
CA GLY A 127 24.61 -8.61 5.16
C GLY A 127 25.16 -8.43 3.73
N PRO A 128 26.08 -7.46 3.51
CA PRO A 128 26.72 -7.26 2.21
C PRO A 128 27.35 -8.56 1.71
N THR A 129 27.05 -8.94 0.47
CA THR A 129 27.34 -10.28 -0.05
C THR A 129 28.77 -10.45 -0.57
N ASN A 130 29.42 -9.34 -0.93
CA ASN A 130 30.75 -9.35 -1.54
C ASN A 130 31.54 -8.07 -1.25
N LYS A 131 32.84 -8.07 -1.61
CA LYS A 131 33.74 -6.93 -1.37
C LYS A 131 33.34 -5.66 -2.14
N LYS A 132 32.71 -5.77 -3.31
CA LYS A 132 32.24 -4.62 -4.12
C LYS A 132 31.10 -3.92 -3.36
N GLU A 133 30.12 -4.67 -2.87
CA GLU A 133 29.02 -4.15 -2.05
C GLU A 133 29.51 -3.55 -0.74
N GLU A 134 30.41 -4.23 -0.02
CA GLU A 134 31.00 -3.70 1.22
C GLU A 134 31.75 -2.39 0.97
N ALA A 135 32.49 -2.28 -0.14
CA ALA A 135 33.17 -1.05 -0.52
C ALA A 135 32.19 0.06 -0.95
N TRP A 136 31.11 -0.28 -1.65
CA TRP A 136 30.05 0.66 -2.01
C TRP A 136 29.34 1.21 -0.78
N LEU A 137 28.97 0.33 0.14
CA LEU A 137 28.33 0.70 1.41
C LEU A 137 29.21 1.66 2.21
N LYS A 138 30.50 1.35 2.35
CA LYS A 138 31.47 2.23 3.04
C LYS A 138 31.58 3.61 2.41
N ARG A 139 31.35 3.76 1.10
CA ARG A 139 31.32 5.08 0.45
C ARG A 139 30.03 5.82 0.78
N LYS A 140 28.88 5.15 0.71
CA LYS A 140 27.56 5.77 0.97
C LYS A 140 27.30 6.12 2.43
N LEU A 141 27.97 5.44 3.36
CA LEU A 141 27.90 5.77 4.78
C LEU A 141 28.82 6.92 5.21
N LYS A 142 29.60 7.52 4.30
CA LYS A 142 30.44 8.67 4.64
C LYS A 142 29.59 9.92 4.95
N PRO A 143 30.07 10.83 5.82
CA PRO A 143 29.49 12.16 5.94
C PRO A 143 29.43 12.86 4.58
N GLY A 144 28.32 13.53 4.28
CA GLY A 144 28.09 14.21 2.99
C GLY A 144 27.48 13.35 1.88
N SER A 145 27.26 12.05 2.09
CA SER A 145 26.44 11.25 1.15
C SER A 145 24.99 11.75 1.14
N GLU A 146 24.46 11.96 -0.06
CA GLU A 146 23.10 12.44 -0.35
C GLU A 146 22.02 11.47 0.11
N VAL A 147 22.27 10.16 -0.07
CA VAL A 147 21.31 9.10 0.24
C VAL A 147 21.48 8.55 1.65
N GLN A 148 20.36 8.18 2.29
CA GLN A 148 20.33 7.42 3.54
C GLN A 148 20.34 5.91 3.27
N ILE A 149 21.16 5.16 4.01
CA ILE A 149 21.18 3.69 3.91
C ILE A 149 20.34 3.08 5.04
N VAL A 150 19.22 2.46 4.67
CA VAL A 150 18.20 1.90 5.58
C VAL A 150 17.91 0.43 5.26
N PRO A 151 18.81 -0.52 5.59
CA PRO A 151 18.69 -1.91 5.16
C PRO A 151 17.38 -2.58 5.60
N ARG A 152 16.94 -3.52 4.77
CA ARG A 152 15.74 -4.32 5.04
C ARG A 152 16.07 -5.48 5.99
N PHE A 153 15.29 -5.58 7.06
CA PHE A 153 15.29 -6.69 8.00
C PHE A 153 13.97 -7.45 7.86
N PHE A 154 14.04 -8.68 7.35
CA PHE A 154 12.86 -9.49 7.08
C PHE A 154 12.68 -10.61 8.13
N LEU A 155 11.49 -10.71 8.71
CA LEU A 155 11.10 -11.83 9.57
C LEU A 155 10.74 -13.07 8.72
N ASP A 156 11.75 -13.69 8.11
CA ASP A 156 11.56 -14.76 7.12
C ASP A 156 11.21 -16.13 7.76
N GLY A 157 10.26 -16.84 7.18
CA GLY A 157 9.87 -18.18 7.62
C GLY A 157 9.29 -18.26 9.04
N TRP A 158 8.84 -17.12 9.58
CA TRP A 158 8.15 -17.07 10.87
C TRP A 158 6.76 -17.71 10.77
N LYS A 159 6.46 -18.60 11.71
CA LYS A 159 5.18 -19.29 11.82
C LYS A 159 4.25 -18.57 12.79
N GLN A 160 2.96 -18.90 12.78
CA GLN A 160 1.98 -18.34 13.70
C GLN A 160 2.42 -18.44 15.18
N LYS A 161 3.00 -19.58 15.59
CA LYS A 161 3.52 -19.75 16.96
C LYS A 161 4.67 -18.80 17.30
N ASP A 162 5.49 -18.43 16.31
CA ASP A 162 6.64 -17.57 16.51
C ASP A 162 6.16 -16.13 16.77
N TYR A 163 5.13 -15.69 16.03
CA TYR A 163 4.43 -14.42 16.27
C TYR A 163 3.70 -14.41 17.62
N ALA A 164 3.01 -15.51 17.96
CA ALA A 164 2.34 -15.62 19.26
C ALA A 164 3.32 -15.48 20.42
N ASN A 165 4.46 -16.18 20.35
CA ASN A 165 5.52 -16.10 21.35
C ASN A 165 6.19 -14.71 21.43
N LEU A 166 6.34 -14.02 20.29
CA LEU A 166 6.81 -12.64 20.28
C LEU A 166 5.80 -11.74 21.01
N LEU A 167 4.52 -11.80 20.65
CA LEU A 167 3.48 -10.91 21.20
C LEU A 167 3.14 -11.20 22.67
N SER A 168 3.37 -12.41 23.17
CA SER A 168 3.06 -12.78 24.55
C SER A 168 4.16 -12.46 25.57
N ASN A 169 5.36 -12.04 25.13
CA ASN A 169 6.50 -11.83 26.02
C ASN A 169 7.28 -10.55 25.66
N THR A 170 7.19 -9.54 26.53
CA THR A 170 7.91 -8.27 26.38
C THR A 170 9.43 -8.43 26.29
N SER A 171 10.02 -9.46 26.92
CA SER A 171 11.46 -9.74 26.79
C SER A 171 11.85 -10.09 25.35
N ASN A 172 10.94 -10.70 24.59
CA ASN A 172 11.18 -11.01 23.19
C ASN A 172 11.15 -9.76 22.31
N TRP A 173 10.40 -8.72 22.68
CA TRP A 173 10.44 -7.43 21.97
C TRP A 173 11.81 -6.78 22.08
N ASN A 174 12.37 -6.75 23.30
CA ASN A 174 13.72 -6.23 23.54
C ASN A 174 14.77 -7.04 22.79
N ARG A 175 14.73 -8.38 22.85
CA ARG A 175 15.69 -9.22 22.11
C ARG A 175 15.64 -8.99 20.60
N LEU A 176 14.44 -8.88 20.03
CA LEU A 176 14.29 -8.58 18.60
C LEU A 176 14.86 -7.19 18.27
N ALA A 177 14.54 -6.20 19.10
CA ALA A 177 15.05 -4.84 18.95
C ALA A 177 16.57 -4.79 19.04
N ASP A 178 17.17 -5.45 20.04
CA ASP A 178 18.61 -5.51 20.26
C ASP A 178 19.33 -6.13 19.06
N VAL A 179 18.83 -7.26 18.53
CA VAL A 179 19.45 -7.93 17.38
C VAL A 179 19.54 -7.01 16.16
N ILE A 180 18.49 -6.22 15.91
CA ILE A 180 18.44 -5.29 14.77
C ILE A 180 19.27 -4.03 15.08
N ALA A 181 19.02 -3.38 16.22
CA ALA A 181 19.66 -2.13 16.62
C ALA A 181 21.18 -2.27 16.77
N ASN A 182 21.67 -3.40 17.29
CA ASN A 182 23.11 -3.66 17.42
C ASN A 182 23.80 -3.75 16.05
N GLU A 183 23.20 -4.39 15.04
CA GLU A 183 23.79 -4.41 13.69
C GLU A 183 23.73 -3.03 13.03
N VAL A 184 22.63 -2.30 13.25
CA VAL A 184 22.47 -0.91 12.77
C VAL A 184 23.52 0.03 13.35
N GLU A 185 23.81 -0.07 14.65
CA GLU A 185 24.86 0.69 15.31
C GLU A 185 26.24 0.25 14.83
N LYS A 186 26.52 -1.05 14.82
CA LYS A 186 27.81 -1.63 14.37
C LYS A 186 28.20 -1.20 12.96
N ARG A 187 27.22 -1.14 12.05
CA ARG A 187 27.42 -0.73 10.65
C ARG A 187 27.23 0.76 10.43
N ASN A 188 26.73 1.49 11.43
CA ASN A 188 26.34 2.88 11.35
C ASN A 188 25.32 3.17 10.22
N TYR A 189 24.31 2.32 10.09
CA TYR A 189 23.19 2.55 9.16
C TYR A 189 22.35 3.76 9.61
N ASP A 190 21.73 4.43 8.63
CA ASP A 190 20.89 5.61 8.83
C ASP A 190 19.48 5.25 9.34
N GLY A 191 19.12 3.97 9.34
CA GLY A 191 17.81 3.49 9.76
C GLY A 191 17.55 2.05 9.35
N VAL A 192 16.28 1.67 9.38
CA VAL A 192 15.79 0.30 9.16
C VAL A 192 14.53 0.32 8.31
N VAL A 193 14.44 -0.63 7.39
CA VAL A 193 13.14 -1.08 6.85
C VAL A 193 12.81 -2.44 7.47
N LEU A 194 11.73 -2.54 8.23
CA LEU A 194 11.26 -3.79 8.82
C LEU A 194 10.14 -4.39 7.97
N GLU A 195 10.31 -5.65 7.58
CA GLU A 195 9.31 -6.42 6.84
C GLU A 195 8.93 -7.70 7.59
N SER A 196 7.63 -8.00 7.58
CA SER A 196 7.06 -9.20 8.18
C SER A 196 5.74 -9.55 7.48
N ALA A 197 5.40 -10.84 7.44
CA ALA A 197 4.09 -11.28 6.95
C ALA A 197 2.92 -10.74 7.78
N ALA A 198 3.19 -10.29 9.01
CA ALA A 198 2.19 -9.81 9.96
C ALA A 198 2.52 -8.43 10.54
N THR A 199 3.26 -7.57 9.82
CA THR A 199 3.67 -6.22 10.29
C THR A 199 2.55 -5.43 10.97
N HIS A 200 1.33 -5.47 10.40
CA HIS A 200 0.14 -4.77 10.91
C HIS A 200 -0.31 -5.20 12.32
N LEU A 201 0.24 -6.29 12.87
CA LEU A 201 -0.04 -6.80 14.22
C LEU A 201 1.08 -6.51 15.23
N LEU A 202 2.21 -5.94 14.80
CA LEU A 202 3.44 -5.89 15.60
C LEU A 202 3.70 -4.53 16.24
N PHE A 203 2.65 -3.78 16.61
CA PHE A 203 2.80 -2.41 17.16
C PHE A 203 3.80 -2.34 18.33
N GLU A 204 3.62 -3.14 19.38
CA GLU A 204 4.49 -3.13 20.58
C GLU A 204 5.95 -3.53 20.28
N PRO A 205 6.23 -4.64 19.55
CA PRO A 205 7.58 -4.92 19.06
C PRO A 205 8.20 -3.79 18.23
N ILE A 206 7.43 -3.18 17.33
CA ILE A 206 7.88 -2.07 16.47
C ILE A 206 8.17 -0.82 17.30
N GLN A 207 7.35 -0.51 18.31
CA GLN A 207 7.57 0.60 19.23
C GLN A 207 8.85 0.39 20.05
N THR A 208 9.10 -0.84 20.49
CA THR A 208 10.33 -1.21 21.21
C THR A 208 11.56 -1.01 20.32
N LEU A 209 11.52 -1.49 19.07
CA LEU A 209 12.57 -1.26 18.09
C LEU A 209 12.78 0.24 17.79
N ALA A 210 11.69 1.00 17.60
CA ALA A 210 11.77 2.44 17.37
C ALA A 210 12.48 3.16 18.53
N SER A 211 12.21 2.74 19.77
CA SER A 211 12.85 3.28 20.97
C SER A 211 14.34 2.93 21.02
N ALA A 212 14.71 1.68 20.70
CA ALA A 212 16.10 1.25 20.63
C ALA A 212 16.90 2.01 19.56
N LEU A 213 16.30 2.26 18.38
CA LEU A 213 16.93 3.03 17.30
C LEU A 213 17.12 4.51 17.67
N LYS A 214 16.19 5.10 18.43
CA LYS A 214 16.28 6.49 18.91
C LYS A 214 17.28 6.68 20.05
N ALA A 215 17.55 5.63 20.82
CA ALA A 215 18.52 5.67 21.93
C ALA A 215 19.98 5.82 21.46
N THR A 216 20.26 5.53 20.19
CA THR A 216 21.60 5.63 19.62
C THR A 216 21.66 6.77 18.58
N PRO A 217 22.68 7.63 18.60
CA PRO A 217 22.79 8.72 17.62
C PRO A 217 23.09 8.14 16.23
N GLY A 218 22.33 8.57 15.22
CA GLY A 218 22.60 8.23 13.83
C GLY A 218 23.73 9.06 13.23
N ARG A 219 24.00 8.82 11.95
CA ARG A 219 25.03 9.54 11.20
C ARG A 219 24.76 11.06 11.22
N ASN A 220 25.81 11.84 11.43
CA ASN A 220 25.76 13.31 11.52
C ASN A 220 24.79 13.84 12.61
N GLY A 221 24.52 13.05 13.66
CA GLY A 221 23.60 13.44 14.73
C GLY A 221 22.12 13.39 14.37
N LYS A 222 21.76 12.89 13.17
CA LYS A 222 20.36 12.65 12.79
C LYS A 222 19.82 11.43 13.53
N ALA A 223 18.52 11.43 13.83
CA ALA A 223 17.85 10.25 14.36
C ALA A 223 17.82 9.15 13.29
N ARG A 224 17.94 7.89 13.74
CA ARG A 224 17.79 6.73 12.86
C ARG A 224 16.34 6.54 12.49
N THR A 225 16.05 6.34 11.20
CA THR A 225 14.68 6.18 10.73
C THR A 225 14.20 4.73 10.85
N LEU A 226 12.90 4.54 11.06
CA LEU A 226 12.23 3.26 11.00
C LEU A 226 11.09 3.33 9.98
N THR A 227 11.21 2.51 8.94
CA THR A 227 10.16 2.26 7.95
C THR A 227 9.61 0.87 8.15
N VAL A 228 8.31 0.67 7.98
CA VAL A 228 7.68 -0.65 8.02
C VAL A 228 7.00 -0.98 6.70
N VAL A 229 7.09 -2.23 6.26
CA VAL A 229 6.46 -2.71 5.03
C VAL A 229 5.06 -3.23 5.32
N LEU A 230 4.07 -2.75 4.58
CA LEU A 230 2.69 -3.21 4.65
C LEU A 230 2.21 -3.75 3.30
N PRO A 231 1.41 -4.84 3.31
CA PRO A 231 0.73 -5.30 2.11
C PRO A 231 -0.29 -4.26 1.62
N PRO A 232 -0.64 -4.28 0.32
CA PRO A 232 -1.64 -3.39 -0.22
C PRO A 232 -3.05 -3.82 0.19
N LEU A 233 -3.98 -2.88 0.14
CA LEU A 233 -5.41 -3.11 0.32
C LEU A 233 -6.02 -3.60 -1.00
N ARG A 234 -6.70 -4.75 -0.96
CA ARG A 234 -7.34 -5.35 -2.13
C ARG A 234 -8.71 -4.74 -2.37
N THR A 235 -8.94 -4.22 -3.56
CA THR A 235 -10.20 -3.57 -3.96
C THR A 235 -10.87 -4.34 -5.10
N LYS A 236 -12.12 -3.97 -5.40
CA LYS A 236 -12.83 -4.48 -6.58
C LYS A 236 -12.01 -4.28 -7.86
N HIS A 237 -11.36 -3.13 -8.00
CA HIS A 237 -10.48 -2.84 -9.13
C HIS A 237 -9.28 -3.79 -9.17
N SER A 238 -8.59 -4.00 -8.05
CA SER A 238 -7.42 -4.89 -8.01
C SER A 238 -7.75 -6.36 -8.29
N LEU A 239 -9.00 -6.76 -8.05
CA LEU A 239 -9.47 -8.15 -8.17
C LEU A 239 -10.21 -8.42 -9.49
N GLY A 240 -10.07 -7.56 -10.51
CA GLY A 240 -10.71 -7.79 -11.81
C GLY A 240 -12.22 -7.65 -11.80
N GLY A 241 -12.78 -6.81 -10.92
CA GLY A 241 -14.21 -6.55 -10.84
C GLY A 241 -14.94 -7.40 -9.80
N GLU A 242 -14.31 -8.43 -9.24
CA GLU A 242 -14.87 -9.18 -8.11
C GLU A 242 -14.70 -8.42 -6.79
N LYS A 243 -15.67 -8.57 -5.89
CA LYS A 243 -15.55 -7.99 -4.54
C LYS A 243 -14.52 -8.81 -3.74
N PRO A 244 -13.77 -8.16 -2.83
CA PRO A 244 -12.94 -8.90 -1.91
C PRO A 244 -13.79 -9.91 -1.13
N ASP A 245 -13.25 -11.11 -0.91
CA ASP A 245 -13.90 -12.10 -0.07
C ASP A 245 -13.82 -11.71 1.42
N ARG A 246 -14.47 -12.50 2.29
CA ARG A 246 -14.51 -12.22 3.74
C ARG A 246 -13.11 -12.15 4.37
N VAL A 247 -12.16 -12.94 3.88
CA VAL A 247 -10.79 -12.99 4.39
C VAL A 247 -10.03 -11.76 3.95
N GLN A 248 -10.11 -11.42 2.66
CA GLN A 248 -9.49 -10.21 2.09
C GLN A 248 -10.06 -8.94 2.73
N ASP A 249 -11.38 -8.85 2.92
CA ASP A 249 -12.00 -7.73 3.64
C ASP A 249 -11.53 -7.64 5.09
N SER A 250 -11.36 -8.77 5.78
CA SER A 250 -10.82 -8.78 7.14
C SER A 250 -9.38 -8.30 7.17
N GLN A 251 -8.55 -8.76 6.24
CA GLN A 251 -7.15 -8.32 6.12
C GLN A 251 -7.08 -6.82 5.84
N ASN A 252 -7.85 -6.33 4.86
CA ASN A 252 -7.93 -4.91 4.53
C ASN A 252 -8.24 -4.05 5.76
N ARG A 253 -9.27 -4.44 6.54
CA ARG A 253 -9.64 -3.72 7.76
C ARG A 253 -8.50 -3.72 8.78
N MET A 254 -7.88 -4.87 9.03
CA MET A 254 -6.78 -4.98 9.99
C MET A 254 -5.59 -4.12 9.58
N ILE A 255 -5.21 -4.16 8.30
CA ILE A 255 -4.10 -3.36 7.76
C ILE A 255 -4.44 -1.86 7.88
N ALA A 256 -5.59 -1.42 7.35
CA ALA A 256 -5.96 -0.01 7.34
C ALA A 256 -6.09 0.58 8.77
N GLN A 257 -6.64 -0.19 9.72
CA GLN A 257 -6.75 0.24 11.11
C GLN A 257 -5.41 0.26 11.87
N SER A 258 -4.42 -0.53 11.42
CA SER A 258 -3.08 -0.52 12.01
C SER A 258 -2.27 0.72 11.62
N VAL A 259 -2.53 1.32 10.45
CA VAL A 259 -1.76 2.46 9.92
C VAL A 259 -1.66 3.63 10.91
N PRO A 260 -2.77 4.20 11.44
CA PRO A 260 -2.68 5.31 12.38
C PRO A 260 -1.99 4.95 13.71
N GLN A 261 -1.97 3.66 14.09
CA GLN A 261 -1.23 3.20 15.26
C GLN A 261 0.26 3.16 14.97
N LEU A 262 0.67 2.44 13.92
CA LEU A 262 2.05 2.32 13.50
C LEU A 262 2.68 3.69 13.18
N ALA A 263 1.93 4.59 12.54
CA ALA A 263 2.37 5.94 12.23
C ALA A 263 2.78 6.79 13.45
N GLN A 264 2.40 6.40 14.67
CA GLN A 264 2.87 7.07 15.89
C GLN A 264 4.33 6.75 16.23
N VAL A 265 4.83 5.60 15.81
CA VAL A 265 6.14 5.08 16.22
C VAL A 265 7.14 4.97 15.07
N VAL A 266 6.66 4.90 13.82
CA VAL A 266 7.50 4.82 12.61
C VAL A 266 7.60 6.16 11.88
N ASP A 267 8.66 6.32 11.10
CA ASP A 267 8.86 7.47 10.22
C ASP A 267 8.10 7.30 8.90
N TYR A 268 8.11 6.09 8.33
CA TYR A 268 7.45 5.81 7.06
C TYR A 268 6.74 4.45 7.03
N LEU A 269 5.73 4.33 6.16
CA LEU A 269 5.02 3.09 5.85
C LEU A 269 5.16 2.80 4.35
N SER A 270 5.93 1.78 3.98
CA SER A 270 6.11 1.33 2.60
C SER A 270 4.98 0.37 2.23
N ILE A 271 4.04 0.84 1.40
CA ILE A 271 2.86 0.06 1.00
C ILE A 271 3.15 -0.63 -0.32
N MET A 272 3.06 -1.95 -0.37
CA MET A 272 3.38 -2.75 -1.57
C MET A 272 2.28 -2.68 -2.64
N THR A 273 2.00 -1.49 -3.21
CA THR A 273 1.02 -1.27 -4.29
C THR A 273 1.52 -1.71 -5.66
N TYR A 274 2.09 -2.91 -5.70
CA TYR A 274 2.45 -3.69 -6.89
C TYR A 274 1.96 -5.13 -6.69
N ASP A 275 2.20 -6.01 -7.66
CA ASP A 275 1.63 -7.36 -7.67
C ASP A 275 0.09 -7.35 -7.54
N MET A 276 -0.53 -6.38 -8.23
CA MET A 276 -1.98 -6.28 -8.32
C MET A 276 -2.54 -7.55 -8.94
N SER A 277 -2.06 -7.91 -10.12
CA SER A 277 -2.42 -9.15 -10.81
C SER A 277 -1.55 -10.33 -10.36
N SER A 278 -0.25 -10.09 -10.14
CA SER A 278 0.76 -11.11 -9.77
C SER A 278 0.81 -12.30 -10.76
N ALA A 279 1.57 -13.35 -10.44
CA ALA A 279 1.58 -14.59 -11.22
C ALA A 279 0.18 -15.22 -11.42
N GLY A 280 -0.79 -14.92 -10.55
CA GLY A 280 -2.16 -15.44 -10.66
C GLY A 280 -3.03 -14.77 -11.73
N GLY A 281 -2.61 -13.63 -12.27
CA GLY A 281 -3.45 -12.77 -13.11
C GLY A 281 -4.68 -12.22 -12.37
N ARG A 282 -5.61 -11.68 -13.14
CA ARG A 282 -6.87 -11.11 -12.63
C ARG A 282 -8.00 -12.12 -12.74
N VAL A 283 -8.96 -12.04 -11.84
CA VAL A 283 -10.21 -12.78 -12.00
C VAL A 283 -10.90 -12.28 -13.27
N SER A 284 -11.35 -13.19 -14.13
CA SER A 284 -12.15 -12.80 -15.28
C SER A 284 -13.52 -12.32 -14.83
N GLY A 285 -14.02 -11.25 -15.46
CA GLY A 285 -15.43 -10.86 -15.35
C GLY A 285 -16.39 -11.86 -15.99
N ILE A 286 -15.87 -12.79 -16.80
CA ILE A 286 -16.64 -13.83 -17.48
C ILE A 286 -16.69 -15.09 -16.61
N SER A 287 -17.92 -15.55 -16.37
CA SER A 287 -18.21 -16.79 -15.67
C SER A 287 -18.32 -17.96 -16.64
N GLY A 288 -18.06 -19.18 -16.16
CA GLY A 288 -18.23 -20.39 -16.98
C GLY A 288 -19.62 -20.49 -17.63
N LYS A 289 -20.67 -20.05 -16.92
CA LYS A 289 -22.05 -20.11 -17.41
C LYS A 289 -22.33 -19.28 -18.66
N GLU A 290 -21.46 -18.33 -18.99
CA GLU A 290 -21.57 -17.51 -20.19
C GLU A 290 -21.08 -18.23 -21.45
N PHE A 291 -20.46 -19.41 -21.31
CA PHE A 291 -20.08 -20.25 -22.43
C PHE A 291 -21.19 -21.26 -22.80
N PRO A 292 -21.29 -21.67 -24.08
CA PRO A 292 -22.24 -22.68 -24.56
C PRO A 292 -22.11 -24.04 -23.86
N ASP A 293 -23.19 -24.83 -23.90
CA ASP A 293 -23.32 -26.14 -23.21
C ASP A 293 -22.18 -27.13 -23.48
N GLY A 294 -21.56 -27.09 -24.66
CA GLY A 294 -20.43 -27.95 -25.06
C GLY A 294 -19.05 -27.41 -24.70
N SER A 295 -18.94 -26.22 -24.12
CA SER A 295 -17.64 -25.62 -23.80
C SER A 295 -16.98 -26.31 -22.60
N PRO A 296 -15.67 -26.64 -22.67
CA PRO A 296 -14.92 -27.13 -21.51
C PRO A 296 -14.86 -26.10 -20.37
N LEU A 297 -15.06 -24.81 -20.66
CA LEU A 297 -15.04 -23.75 -19.65
C LEU A 297 -16.40 -23.55 -18.98
N ARG A 298 -17.47 -24.18 -19.46
CA ARG A 298 -18.80 -23.96 -18.89
C ARG A 298 -18.93 -24.35 -17.42
N GLY A 299 -18.25 -25.43 -17.06
CA GLY A 299 -18.18 -25.94 -15.69
C GLY A 299 -17.21 -25.20 -14.78
N ALA A 300 -16.52 -24.15 -15.28
CA ALA A 300 -15.55 -23.42 -14.49
C ALA A 300 -16.21 -22.78 -13.26
N LYS A 301 -15.63 -23.02 -12.08
CA LYS A 301 -16.11 -22.42 -10.83
C LYS A 301 -16.04 -20.89 -10.95
N LYS A 302 -17.00 -20.19 -10.34
CA LYS A 302 -16.96 -18.73 -10.28
C LYS A 302 -15.61 -18.28 -9.71
N GLY A 303 -14.96 -17.35 -10.42
CA GLY A 303 -13.67 -16.82 -10.03
C GLY A 303 -12.48 -17.76 -10.24
N SER A 304 -12.63 -18.88 -10.96
CA SER A 304 -11.50 -19.75 -11.35
C SER A 304 -10.86 -19.36 -12.69
N LEU A 305 -11.62 -18.74 -13.58
CA LEU A 305 -11.08 -18.21 -14.84
C LEU A 305 -10.23 -16.97 -14.54
N ARG A 306 -9.02 -16.97 -15.11
CA ARG A 306 -8.01 -15.92 -14.92
C ARG A 306 -7.61 -15.32 -16.25
N GLN A 307 -7.42 -14.01 -16.26
CA GLN A 307 -6.93 -13.26 -17.41
C GLN A 307 -5.62 -12.57 -17.04
N PRO A 308 -4.74 -12.31 -18.02
CA PRO A 308 -3.54 -11.51 -17.76
C PRO A 308 -3.95 -10.08 -17.35
N GLY A 309 -3.09 -9.40 -16.61
CA GLY A 309 -3.39 -8.05 -16.14
C GLY A 309 -2.16 -7.28 -15.70
N PRO A 310 -2.30 -5.95 -15.51
CA PRO A 310 -1.19 -5.08 -15.15
C PRO A 310 -0.65 -5.35 -13.75
N ASN A 311 0.61 -5.00 -13.52
CA ASN A 311 1.31 -5.15 -12.25
C ASN A 311 0.79 -4.15 -11.21
N THR A 312 0.47 -2.92 -11.62
CA THR A 312 -0.21 -1.93 -10.78
C THR A 312 -1.09 -1.00 -11.62
N SER A 313 -1.82 -0.08 -10.97
CA SER A 313 -2.51 1.02 -11.65
C SER A 313 -2.58 2.28 -10.77
N PRO A 314 -2.57 3.49 -11.37
CA PRO A 314 -2.87 4.75 -10.69
C PRO A 314 -4.16 4.70 -9.86
N GLU A 315 -5.24 4.13 -10.42
CA GLU A 315 -6.52 3.97 -9.70
C GLU A 315 -6.36 3.12 -8.42
N TRP A 316 -5.61 2.03 -8.46
CA TRP A 316 -5.45 1.16 -7.28
C TRP A 316 -4.60 1.83 -6.20
N ILE A 317 -3.57 2.59 -6.59
CA ILE A 317 -2.78 3.42 -5.68
C ILE A 317 -3.69 4.44 -4.99
N GLU A 318 -4.54 5.14 -5.75
CA GLU A 318 -5.48 6.11 -5.21
C GLU A 318 -6.50 5.47 -4.25
N GLN A 319 -7.06 4.30 -4.61
CA GLN A 319 -7.97 3.56 -3.74
C GLN A 319 -7.31 3.10 -2.43
N ASN A 320 -6.04 2.70 -2.46
CA ASN A 320 -5.29 2.38 -1.25
C ASN A 320 -5.17 3.60 -0.32
N MET A 321 -4.79 4.76 -0.89
CA MET A 321 -4.71 6.01 -0.12
C MET A 321 -6.07 6.40 0.47
N ASN A 322 -7.15 6.31 -0.32
CA ASN A 322 -8.51 6.58 0.15
C ASN A 322 -8.89 5.72 1.36
N MET A 323 -8.67 4.41 1.28
CA MET A 323 -9.03 3.50 2.38
C MET A 323 -8.19 3.76 3.65
N ILE A 324 -6.91 4.11 3.50
CA ILE A 324 -6.04 4.49 4.62
C ILE A 324 -6.47 5.83 5.23
N GLU A 325 -6.79 6.82 4.39
CA GLU A 325 -7.28 8.13 4.79
C GLU A 325 -8.59 7.98 5.58
N GLU A 326 -9.57 7.25 5.04
CA GLU A 326 -10.84 6.96 5.71
C GLU A 326 -10.65 6.30 7.07
N ALA A 327 -9.81 5.27 7.14
CA ALA A 327 -9.51 4.57 8.39
C ALA A 327 -8.83 5.50 9.42
N THR A 328 -7.95 6.38 8.96
CA THR A 328 -7.23 7.34 9.80
C THR A 328 -8.17 8.42 10.35
N ARG A 329 -9.02 9.00 9.50
CA ARG A 329 -10.05 9.96 9.93
C ARG A 329 -11.02 9.32 10.93
N ALA A 330 -11.44 8.08 10.68
CA ALA A 330 -12.30 7.34 11.61
C ALA A 330 -11.61 7.13 12.97
N ALA A 331 -10.32 6.78 12.97
CA ALA A 331 -9.54 6.62 14.21
C ALA A 331 -9.37 7.95 14.96
N ALA A 332 -9.11 9.06 14.27
CA ALA A 332 -9.02 10.40 14.85
C ALA A 332 -10.33 10.81 15.52
N LYS A 333 -11.47 10.62 14.84
CA LYS A 333 -12.81 10.88 15.38
C LYS A 333 -13.11 10.00 16.60
N ALA A 334 -12.78 8.72 16.55
CA ALA A 334 -12.97 7.81 17.68
C ALA A 334 -12.14 8.24 18.91
N LYS A 335 -10.89 8.67 18.70
CA LYS A 335 -10.02 9.20 19.77
C LYS A 335 -10.58 10.48 20.38
N LEU A 336 -11.10 11.39 19.56
CA LEU A 336 -11.77 12.61 20.02
C LEU A 336 -12.99 12.30 20.88
N VAL A 337 -13.87 11.41 20.43
CA VAL A 337 -15.06 11.00 21.20
C VAL A 337 -14.67 10.36 22.54
N LYS A 338 -13.64 9.50 22.54
CA LYS A 338 -13.10 8.90 23.77
C LYS A 338 -12.60 9.96 24.75
N THR A 339 -11.80 10.91 24.25
CA THR A 339 -11.24 12.01 25.07
C THR A 339 -12.34 12.90 25.65
N LYS A 340 -13.39 13.22 24.88
CA LYS A 340 -14.54 14.00 25.38
C LYS A 340 -15.28 13.28 26.50
N LYS A 341 -15.52 11.97 26.35
CA LYS A 341 -16.15 11.15 27.40
C LYS A 341 -15.29 11.07 28.67
N GLU A 342 -13.98 10.93 28.53
CA GLU A 342 -13.05 10.91 29.68
C GLU A 342 -13.10 12.25 30.43
N ARG A 343 -13.05 13.39 29.73
CA ARG A 343 -13.19 14.72 30.34
C ARG A 343 -14.55 14.95 31.00
N GLU A 344 -15.64 14.49 30.38
CA GLU A 344 -16.99 14.57 30.98
C GLU A 344 -17.08 13.74 32.27
N GLN A 345 -16.44 12.56 32.30
CA GLN A 345 -16.37 11.72 33.49
C GLN A 345 -15.52 12.37 34.59
N GLU A 346 -14.38 12.97 34.25
CA GLU A 346 -13.54 13.72 35.19
C GLU A 346 -14.31 14.89 35.81
N LYS A 347 -14.96 15.73 34.99
CA LYS A 347 -15.80 16.85 35.47
C LYS A 347 -16.92 16.37 36.39
N TYR A 348 -17.57 15.26 36.05
CA TYR A 348 -18.62 14.69 36.90
C TYR A 348 -18.07 14.14 38.23
N GLN A 349 -16.86 13.57 38.23
CA GLN A 349 -16.20 13.14 39.47
C GLN A 349 -15.76 14.32 40.33
N GLU A 350 -15.23 15.38 39.74
CA GLU A 350 -14.87 16.62 40.43
C GLU A 350 -16.09 17.28 41.07
N ALA A 351 -17.18 17.45 40.31
CA ALA A 351 -18.43 18.01 40.84
C ALA A 351 -18.97 17.21 42.05
N ARG A 352 -18.93 15.88 41.98
CA ARG A 352 -19.33 15.02 43.11
C ARG A 352 -18.39 15.16 44.31
N GLN A 353 -17.09 15.36 44.09
CA GLN A 353 -16.14 15.61 45.19
C GLN A 353 -16.36 16.99 45.83
N GLU A 354 -16.71 18.00 45.03
CA GLU A 354 -17.08 19.34 45.48
C GLU A 354 -18.36 19.30 46.33
N GLU A 355 -19.43 18.65 45.85
CA GLU A 355 -20.67 18.43 46.61
C GLU A 355 -20.38 17.73 47.95
N ALA A 356 -19.56 16.68 47.95
CA ALA A 356 -19.19 15.97 49.18
C ALA A 356 -18.29 16.80 50.12
N ARG A 357 -17.56 17.80 49.61
CA ARG A 357 -16.83 18.77 50.44
C ARG A 357 -17.79 19.80 51.03
N GLN A 358 -18.72 20.31 50.24
CA GLN A 358 -19.76 21.25 50.68
C GLN A 358 -20.68 20.61 51.72
N GLU A 359 -21.11 19.35 51.55
CA GLU A 359 -21.89 18.62 52.57
C GLU A 359 -21.12 18.48 53.89
N LYS A 360 -19.81 18.21 53.83
CA LYS A 360 -18.95 18.16 55.03
C LYS A 360 -18.77 19.53 55.67
N GLU A 361 -18.62 20.58 54.87
CA GLU A 361 -18.54 21.95 55.36
C GLU A 361 -19.87 22.38 55.98
N GLU A 362 -21.01 22.07 55.36
CA GLU A 362 -22.35 22.29 55.92
C GLU A 362 -22.57 21.50 57.21
N ASP A 363 -22.10 20.26 57.31
CA ASP A 363 -22.20 19.47 58.55
C ASP A 363 -21.31 20.08 59.66
N VAL A 364 -20.15 20.62 59.31
CA VAL A 364 -19.28 21.38 60.22
C VAL A 364 -19.92 22.72 60.61
N GLU A 365 -20.64 23.40 59.70
CA GLU A 365 -21.39 24.62 59.95
C GLU A 365 -22.64 24.35 60.80
N LYS A 366 -23.31 23.21 60.62
CA LYS A 366 -24.42 22.75 61.48
C LYS A 366 -23.95 22.41 62.89
N LEU A 367 -22.70 21.99 63.08
CA LEU A 367 -22.07 21.89 64.40
C LEU A 367 -21.77 23.27 65.04
N ARG A 368 -21.85 24.36 64.27
CA ARG A 368 -21.75 25.75 64.74
C ARG A 368 -23.13 26.41 64.98
N HIS A 369 -24.23 25.65 64.95
CA HIS A 369 -25.58 26.15 65.25
C HIS A 369 -25.66 26.87 66.64
N PRO A 370 -26.58 27.84 66.83
CA PRO A 370 -26.59 28.83 67.89
C PRO A 370 -27.01 28.32 69.30
N SER A 371 -26.81 27.03 69.58
CA SER A 371 -26.76 26.52 70.97
C SER A 371 -25.35 26.53 71.56
N ASN A 372 -24.35 26.93 70.77
CA ASN A 372 -22.95 26.97 71.15
C ASN A 372 -22.60 28.38 71.72
N PRO A 373 -22.18 28.51 72.99
CA PRO A 373 -22.05 29.81 73.68
C PRO A 373 -20.79 30.62 73.31
N PHE A 374 -20.07 30.24 72.26
CA PHE A 374 -18.86 30.94 71.81
C PHE A 374 -18.85 30.99 70.29
N ILE A 375 -19.25 32.11 69.69
CA ILE A 375 -18.58 32.84 68.58
C ILE A 375 -19.55 33.87 67.97
N TYR A 376 -18.95 35.01 67.62
CA TYR A 376 -19.54 36.26 67.15
C TYR A 376 -20.02 36.22 65.70
N ASP A 377 -21.01 37.07 65.46
CA ASP A 377 -21.58 37.55 64.20
C ASP A 377 -20.53 38.31 63.36
N ASP A 378 -20.46 38.06 62.04
CA ASP A 378 -19.94 39.05 61.12
C ASP A 378 -20.55 38.92 59.72
N PHE A 379 -20.91 40.09 59.20
CA PHE A 379 -21.76 40.35 58.03
C PHE A 379 -20.90 40.55 56.77
N ALA A 380 -21.45 40.18 55.61
CA ALA A 380 -21.43 40.92 54.33
C ALA A 380 -21.00 40.15 53.06
N ALA A 381 -21.98 40.05 52.16
CA ALA A 381 -21.96 40.41 50.73
C ALA A 381 -20.91 39.79 49.78
N THR A 382 -21.39 39.03 48.78
CA THR A 382 -21.18 39.36 47.34
C THR A 382 -22.06 38.47 46.42
N GLU A 383 -23.21 38.99 46.00
CA GLU A 383 -23.94 38.52 44.80
C GLU A 383 -23.74 39.57 43.69
N ALA A 384 -22.64 39.48 42.93
CA ALA A 384 -22.44 40.27 41.70
C ALA A 384 -21.21 39.83 40.87
N LEU A 385 -20.89 38.53 40.78
CA LEU A 385 -19.75 38.05 39.97
C LEU A 385 -20.11 37.01 38.88
N ASP A 386 -21.34 36.49 38.85
CA ASP A 386 -21.68 35.36 37.97
C ASP A 386 -21.75 35.71 36.47
N GLU A 387 -22.14 36.92 36.08
CA GLU A 387 -22.35 37.23 34.65
C GLU A 387 -21.05 37.44 33.86
N GLU A 388 -19.98 37.95 34.48
CA GLU A 388 -18.67 38.09 33.82
C GLU A 388 -17.91 36.76 33.80
N GLU A 389 -18.06 35.94 34.84
CA GLU A 389 -17.45 34.61 34.91
C GLU A 389 -18.13 33.62 33.94
N GLU A 390 -19.46 33.68 33.77
CA GLU A 390 -20.17 32.91 32.74
C GLU A 390 -19.79 33.34 31.32
N LYS A 391 -19.64 34.64 31.06
CA LYS A 391 -19.19 35.14 29.75
C LYS A 391 -17.75 34.75 29.46
N ALA A 392 -16.87 34.75 30.47
CA ALA A 392 -15.51 34.25 30.34
C ALA A 392 -15.49 32.75 30.04
N LYS A 393 -16.25 31.93 30.79
CA LYS A 393 -16.40 30.48 30.56
C LYS A 393 -16.99 30.16 29.19
N ASN A 394 -18.01 30.89 28.73
CA ASN A 394 -18.60 30.68 27.40
C ASN A 394 -17.68 31.11 26.26
N LYS A 395 -16.91 32.19 26.44
CA LYS A 395 -15.91 32.65 25.47
C LYS A 395 -14.71 31.70 25.41
N GLU A 396 -14.28 31.17 26.56
CA GLU A 396 -13.25 30.14 26.66
C GLU A 396 -13.72 28.83 26.02
N LYS A 397 -14.96 28.40 26.26
CA LYS A 397 -15.58 27.23 25.61
C LYS A 397 -15.72 27.40 24.08
N GLN A 398 -16.09 28.59 23.60
CA GLN A 398 -16.11 28.90 22.16
C GLN A 398 -14.69 28.94 21.54
N LEU A 399 -13.70 29.43 22.27
CA LEU A 399 -12.28 29.40 21.86
C LEU A 399 -11.69 27.99 21.91
N GLU A 400 -12.14 27.14 22.83
CA GLU A 400 -11.75 25.73 22.96
C GLU A 400 -12.38 24.88 21.83
N GLU A 401 -13.66 25.12 21.50
CA GLU A 401 -14.35 24.52 20.35
C GLU A 401 -13.76 24.96 19.00
N GLN A 402 -13.28 26.21 18.89
CA GLN A 402 -12.56 26.69 17.70
C GLN A 402 -11.09 26.19 17.62
N ARG A 403 -10.48 25.81 18.75
CA ARG A 403 -9.13 25.21 18.81
C ARG A 403 -9.13 23.70 18.51
N GLU A 404 -10.27 23.02 18.58
CA GLU A 404 -10.41 21.57 18.33
C GLU A 404 -10.54 21.18 16.83
N ALA A 405 -10.05 21.99 15.90
CA ALA A 405 -9.81 21.52 14.53
C ALA A 405 -8.61 20.57 14.53
N VAL A 406 -8.80 19.35 15.04
CA VAL A 406 -7.77 18.30 15.01
C VAL A 406 -7.51 17.96 13.55
N ASP A 407 -6.28 18.20 13.11
CA ASP A 407 -5.79 17.71 11.83
C ASP A 407 -5.80 16.18 11.84
N GLU A 408 -6.90 15.59 11.37
CA GLU A 408 -7.17 14.15 11.42
C GLU A 408 -6.09 13.32 10.72
N LEU A 409 -5.35 13.92 9.79
CA LEU A 409 -4.34 13.25 8.96
C LEU A 409 -2.90 13.56 9.40
N ALA A 410 -2.69 14.40 10.41
CA ALA A 410 -1.36 14.81 10.86
C ALA A 410 -0.43 13.62 11.15
N LEU A 411 -0.97 12.51 11.65
CA LEU A 411 -0.18 11.31 11.97
C LEU A 411 0.42 10.63 10.74
N ILE A 412 -0.26 10.68 9.59
CA ILE A 412 0.14 9.93 8.39
C ILE A 412 0.70 10.82 7.27
N ARG A 413 0.54 12.15 7.38
CA ARG A 413 1.04 13.11 6.40
C ARG A 413 2.56 12.96 6.22
N GLY A 414 3.00 12.78 4.97
CA GLY A 414 4.41 12.60 4.62
C GLY A 414 4.98 11.21 4.95
N LYS A 415 4.18 10.28 5.50
CA LYS A 415 4.68 8.97 5.96
C LYS A 415 4.38 7.82 5.00
N LEU A 416 3.37 7.95 4.14
CA LEU A 416 3.00 6.88 3.21
C LEU A 416 3.95 6.86 2.02
N LEU A 417 4.62 5.73 1.77
CA LEU A 417 5.46 5.49 0.60
C LEU A 417 4.78 4.45 -0.29
N MET A 418 4.19 4.91 -1.39
CA MET A 418 3.41 4.06 -2.28
C MET A 418 4.34 3.26 -3.20
N GLY A 419 4.19 1.95 -3.20
CA GLY A 419 5.00 1.02 -3.98
C GLY A 419 4.78 1.18 -5.48
N MET A 420 5.87 1.29 -6.24
CA MET A 420 5.87 1.26 -7.70
C MET A 420 6.74 0.09 -8.19
N PRO A 421 6.20 -0.77 -9.08
CA PRO A 421 6.99 -1.84 -9.67
C PRO A 421 7.90 -1.30 -10.76
N MET A 422 9.15 -1.75 -10.73
CA MET A 422 10.16 -1.47 -11.76
C MET A 422 10.32 -2.67 -12.72
N TYR A 423 9.26 -3.45 -12.89
CA TYR A 423 9.25 -4.71 -13.62
C TYR A 423 7.85 -5.01 -14.15
N GLY A 424 7.76 -5.89 -15.13
CA GLY A 424 6.51 -6.33 -15.74
C GLY A 424 6.21 -7.81 -15.51
N TYR A 425 5.16 -8.31 -16.15
CA TYR A 425 4.76 -9.72 -16.09
C TYR A 425 4.43 -10.24 -17.48
N ARG A 426 4.96 -11.42 -17.83
CA ARG A 426 4.43 -12.20 -18.97
C ARG A 426 3.53 -13.31 -18.51
N TYR A 427 2.51 -13.60 -19.29
CA TYR A 427 1.50 -14.61 -18.99
C TYR A 427 1.34 -15.56 -20.17
N PRO A 428 1.38 -16.89 -19.94
CA PRO A 428 1.05 -17.83 -21.00
C PRO A 428 -0.48 -17.82 -21.17
N VAL A 429 -0.95 -17.55 -22.38
CA VAL A 429 -2.37 -17.39 -22.69
C VAL A 429 -2.86 -18.42 -23.71
N PHE A 430 -4.14 -18.72 -23.64
CA PHE A 430 -4.89 -19.31 -24.75
C PHE A 430 -6.15 -18.48 -24.98
N TRP A 431 -6.63 -18.48 -26.21
CA TRP A 431 -7.76 -17.67 -26.62
C TRP A 431 -9.01 -18.53 -26.80
N ILE A 432 -10.15 -18.02 -26.36
CA ILE A 432 -11.44 -18.70 -26.47
C ILE A 432 -12.38 -17.81 -27.26
N ASP A 433 -12.98 -18.35 -28.31
CA ASP A 433 -14.15 -17.74 -28.93
C ASP A 433 -15.34 -17.95 -28.00
N LYS A 434 -15.92 -16.86 -27.50
CA LYS A 434 -17.01 -16.89 -26.51
C LYS A 434 -18.28 -17.52 -27.07
N ALA A 435 -18.62 -17.22 -28.33
CA ALA A 435 -19.81 -17.74 -29.00
C ALA A 435 -19.71 -19.24 -29.26
N ALA A 436 -18.51 -19.71 -29.65
CA ALA A 436 -18.28 -21.10 -30.00
C ALA A 436 -17.83 -21.95 -28.79
N GLY A 437 -17.34 -21.32 -27.74
CA GLY A 437 -16.94 -21.94 -26.48
C GLY A 437 -15.66 -22.78 -26.55
N HIS A 438 -14.86 -22.67 -27.60
CA HIS A 438 -13.64 -23.47 -27.79
C HIS A 438 -12.41 -22.61 -28.09
N GLY A 439 -11.24 -23.23 -27.95
CA GLY A 439 -9.95 -22.57 -28.17
C GLY A 439 -9.75 -22.21 -29.63
N VAL A 440 -9.32 -20.98 -29.90
CA VAL A 440 -8.99 -20.50 -31.25
C VAL A 440 -7.56 -19.95 -31.28
N PRO A 441 -6.79 -20.18 -32.36
CA PRO A 441 -5.50 -19.52 -32.53
C PRO A 441 -5.73 -18.04 -32.81
N VAL A 442 -5.02 -17.17 -32.10
CA VAL A 442 -5.01 -15.73 -32.35
C VAL A 442 -3.55 -15.32 -32.56
N PRO A 443 -3.16 -14.93 -33.78
CA PRO A 443 -1.80 -14.48 -34.02
C PRO A 443 -1.54 -13.16 -33.26
N PRO A 444 -0.30 -12.96 -32.77
CA PRO A 444 0.11 -11.67 -32.23
C PRO A 444 -0.07 -10.54 -33.26
N PRO A 445 -0.48 -9.33 -32.84
CA PRO A 445 -0.59 -8.19 -33.74
C PRO A 445 0.80 -7.64 -34.10
N PHE A 446 1.07 -7.47 -35.39
CA PHE A 446 2.33 -6.93 -35.91
C PHE A 446 2.29 -5.44 -36.24
N ASN A 447 1.11 -4.84 -36.23
CA ASN A 447 0.93 -3.42 -36.55
C ASN A 447 -0.28 -2.84 -35.80
N PRO A 448 -0.41 -1.49 -35.76
CA PRO A 448 -1.50 -0.83 -35.06
C PRO A 448 -2.92 -1.21 -35.49
N ASP A 449 -3.15 -1.52 -36.76
CA ASP A 449 -4.48 -1.87 -37.25
C ASP A 449 -4.90 -3.26 -36.77
N GLN A 450 -4.00 -4.24 -36.82
CA GLN A 450 -4.22 -5.57 -36.25
C GLN A 450 -4.43 -5.52 -34.73
N ALA A 451 -3.67 -4.69 -34.03
CA ALA A 451 -3.85 -4.49 -32.58
C ALA A 451 -5.24 -3.92 -32.24
N LYS A 452 -5.69 -2.91 -33.00
CA LYS A 452 -7.03 -2.32 -32.83
C LYS A 452 -8.14 -3.33 -33.16
N GLU A 453 -7.97 -4.13 -34.22
CA GLU A 453 -8.92 -5.21 -34.54
C GLU A 453 -9.01 -6.23 -33.41
N LEU A 454 -7.87 -6.69 -32.90
CA LEU A 454 -7.81 -7.64 -31.80
C LEU A 454 -8.48 -7.06 -30.54
N LEU A 455 -8.23 -5.80 -30.21
CA LEU A 455 -8.86 -5.15 -29.07
C LEU A 455 -10.39 -5.07 -29.24
N ALA A 456 -10.88 -4.72 -30.42
CA ALA A 456 -12.32 -4.69 -30.71
C ALA A 456 -12.95 -6.09 -30.59
N ARG A 457 -12.24 -7.13 -31.01
CA ARG A 457 -12.66 -8.53 -30.89
C ARG A 457 -12.57 -9.06 -29.46
N ALA A 458 -11.74 -8.47 -28.60
CA ALA A 458 -11.58 -8.86 -27.20
C ALA A 458 -12.59 -8.20 -26.25
N ASP A 459 -13.53 -7.41 -26.75
CA ASP A 459 -14.57 -6.77 -25.93
C ASP A 459 -15.49 -7.83 -25.30
N SER A 460 -15.30 -8.06 -24.00
CA SER A 460 -16.03 -9.03 -23.19
C SER A 460 -17.56 -8.88 -23.20
N SER A 461 -18.07 -7.67 -23.52
CA SER A 461 -19.50 -7.41 -23.64
C SER A 461 -20.12 -8.01 -24.91
N SER A 462 -19.31 -8.30 -25.92
CA SER A 462 -19.73 -8.95 -27.15
C SER A 462 -19.88 -10.47 -26.95
N ASP A 463 -20.91 -11.06 -27.56
CA ASP A 463 -21.06 -12.52 -27.60
C ASP A 463 -20.07 -13.18 -28.56
N ALA A 464 -19.61 -12.45 -29.58
CA ALA A 464 -18.58 -12.89 -30.53
C ALA A 464 -17.15 -12.58 -30.05
N ALA A 465 -16.97 -12.31 -28.75
CA ALA A 465 -15.68 -11.94 -28.20
C ALA A 465 -14.67 -13.09 -28.27
N VAL A 466 -13.41 -12.75 -28.52
CA VAL A 466 -12.28 -13.68 -28.42
C VAL A 466 -11.46 -13.29 -27.20
N LEU A 467 -11.48 -14.15 -26.18
CA LEU A 467 -11.03 -13.80 -24.83
C LEU A 467 -9.72 -14.52 -24.47
N PRO A 468 -8.70 -13.80 -23.97
CA PRO A 468 -7.48 -14.42 -23.49
C PRO A 468 -7.68 -14.92 -22.06
N PHE A 469 -7.33 -16.18 -21.81
CA PHE A 469 -7.28 -16.79 -20.47
C PHE A 469 -5.91 -17.34 -20.17
N LEU A 470 -5.54 -17.37 -18.89
CA LEU A 470 -4.27 -17.92 -18.44
C LEU A 470 -4.22 -19.43 -18.61
N ARG A 471 -3.17 -19.91 -19.29
CA ARG A 471 -2.80 -21.33 -19.37
C ARG A 471 -2.09 -21.82 -18.12
N GLY A 472 -1.43 -20.91 -17.41
CA GLY A 472 -0.62 -21.18 -16.23
C GLY A 472 -0.24 -19.89 -15.51
N PRO A 473 0.63 -19.97 -14.47
CA PRO A 473 1.07 -18.80 -13.75
C PRO A 473 1.89 -17.87 -14.66
N GLY A 474 1.75 -16.57 -14.43
CA GLY A 474 2.61 -15.55 -15.03
C GLY A 474 4.01 -15.50 -14.40
N GLU A 475 4.92 -14.86 -15.11
CA GLU A 475 6.33 -14.74 -14.77
C GLU A 475 6.71 -13.26 -14.74
N ALA A 476 7.31 -12.82 -13.65
CA ALA A 476 7.85 -11.47 -13.54
C ALA A 476 9.07 -11.32 -14.46
N LEU A 477 9.21 -10.16 -15.09
CA LEU A 477 10.34 -9.82 -15.96
C LEU A 477 10.89 -8.44 -15.60
N THR A 478 12.22 -8.36 -15.45
CA THR A 478 12.94 -7.09 -15.33
C THR A 478 12.78 -6.24 -16.59
N MET A 479 13.08 -4.93 -16.53
CA MET A 479 13.08 -4.11 -17.74
C MET A 479 14.04 -4.62 -18.82
N ASP A 480 15.21 -5.15 -18.44
CA ASP A 480 16.14 -5.76 -19.41
C ASP A 480 15.55 -7.02 -20.06
N GLY A 481 14.82 -7.83 -19.29
CA GLY A 481 14.08 -8.99 -19.81
C GLY A 481 12.94 -8.58 -20.74
N ILE A 482 12.23 -7.50 -20.44
CA ILE A 482 11.20 -6.91 -21.30
C ILE A 482 11.83 -6.48 -22.63
N VAL A 483 12.93 -5.72 -22.59
CA VAL A 483 13.62 -5.25 -23.80
C VAL A 483 14.14 -6.43 -24.64
N SER A 484 14.66 -7.49 -24.02
CA SER A 484 15.05 -8.72 -24.74
C SER A 484 13.86 -9.34 -25.46
N VAL A 485 12.72 -9.52 -24.78
CA VAL A 485 11.50 -10.09 -25.39
C VAL A 485 11.04 -9.25 -26.58
N LEU A 486 11.03 -7.91 -26.45
CA LEU A 486 10.66 -7.02 -27.54
C LEU A 486 11.67 -7.05 -28.70
N THR A 487 12.96 -7.27 -28.43
CA THR A 487 14.00 -7.36 -29.46
C THR A 487 13.93 -8.68 -30.22
N ASP A 488 13.57 -9.76 -29.52
CA ASP A 488 13.52 -11.11 -30.07
C ASP A 488 12.22 -11.41 -30.84
N ASN A 489 11.21 -10.53 -30.77
CA ASN A 489 9.88 -10.74 -31.35
C ASN A 489 9.35 -9.49 -32.03
N ASP A 490 8.85 -9.63 -33.26
CA ASP A 490 8.14 -8.56 -33.96
C ASP A 490 6.75 -8.35 -33.35
N GLY A 491 6.34 -7.11 -33.18
CA GLY A 491 5.00 -6.78 -32.69
C GLY A 491 4.84 -5.32 -32.29
N VAL A 492 3.68 -5.03 -31.71
CA VAL A 492 3.36 -3.69 -31.20
C VAL A 492 2.90 -3.74 -29.75
N ILE A 493 3.17 -2.66 -29.02
CA ILE A 493 2.72 -2.47 -27.64
C ILE A 493 1.36 -1.77 -27.68
N VAL A 494 0.36 -2.41 -27.09
CA VAL A 494 -1.00 -1.89 -27.01
C VAL A 494 -1.24 -1.27 -25.64
N ASP A 495 -1.61 0.01 -25.64
CA ASP A 495 -2.10 0.72 -24.47
C ASP A 495 -3.61 0.88 -24.60
N THR A 496 -4.34 0.18 -23.74
CA THR A 496 -5.80 0.21 -23.70
C THR A 496 -6.35 1.58 -23.28
N GLN A 497 -5.49 2.50 -22.83
CA GLN A 497 -5.85 3.82 -22.30
C GLN A 497 -6.87 3.74 -21.15
N GLU A 498 -6.95 2.57 -20.49
CA GLU A 498 -7.73 2.33 -19.27
C GLU A 498 -7.16 3.08 -18.04
N GLY A 499 -6.13 3.90 -18.24
CA GLY A 499 -5.50 4.66 -17.16
C GLY A 499 -4.60 3.79 -16.26
N ASN A 500 -4.24 2.57 -16.68
CA ASN A 500 -3.40 1.68 -15.88
C ASN A 500 -1.92 2.10 -15.86
N GLY A 501 -1.46 2.91 -16.81
CA GLY A 501 -0.04 3.26 -16.97
C GLY A 501 0.83 2.09 -17.43
N GLU A 502 0.22 1.01 -17.91
CA GLU A 502 0.88 -0.18 -18.42
C GLU A 502 0.24 -0.60 -19.74
N GLY A 503 1.07 -1.00 -20.69
CA GLY A 503 0.66 -1.56 -21.97
C GLY A 503 0.89 -3.06 -21.99
N TRP A 504 0.41 -3.71 -23.05
CA TRP A 504 0.68 -5.12 -23.28
C TRP A 504 1.26 -5.39 -24.68
N PHE A 505 2.05 -6.46 -24.78
CA PHE A 505 2.68 -6.93 -26.00
C PHE A 505 2.46 -8.45 -26.11
N ASP A 506 1.89 -8.91 -27.22
CA ASP A 506 1.66 -10.34 -27.45
C ASP A 506 2.76 -10.91 -28.36
N TYR A 507 3.18 -12.15 -28.11
CA TYR A 507 4.11 -12.89 -28.96
C TYR A 507 3.86 -14.39 -28.87
N ALA A 508 4.49 -15.17 -29.75
CA ALA A 508 4.41 -16.62 -29.75
C ALA A 508 5.80 -17.24 -29.58
N GLU A 509 5.92 -18.22 -28.68
CA GLU A 509 7.12 -19.01 -28.45
C GLU A 509 6.91 -20.42 -29.02
N THR A 510 7.82 -20.90 -29.87
CA THR A 510 7.84 -22.31 -30.30
C THR A 510 8.65 -23.14 -29.31
N ILE A 511 8.08 -24.22 -28.80
CA ILE A 511 8.69 -25.04 -27.76
C ILE A 511 9.80 -25.91 -28.34
N THR A 512 11.01 -25.76 -27.81
CA THR A 512 12.19 -26.57 -28.16
C THR A 512 12.46 -27.60 -27.06
N LYS A 513 13.40 -28.52 -27.29
CA LYS A 513 13.83 -29.48 -26.25
C LYS A 513 14.38 -28.80 -25.01
N GLU A 514 15.04 -27.67 -25.20
CA GLU A 514 15.66 -26.87 -24.14
C GLU A 514 14.59 -26.14 -23.32
N THR A 515 13.62 -25.49 -23.97
CA THR A 515 12.55 -24.76 -23.27
C THR A 515 11.51 -25.69 -22.68
N LEU A 516 11.27 -26.88 -23.25
CA LEU A 516 10.27 -27.83 -22.75
C LEU A 516 10.40 -28.09 -21.26
N LYS A 517 11.63 -28.26 -20.73
CA LYS A 517 11.87 -28.55 -19.30
C LYS A 517 11.30 -27.50 -18.35
N SER A 518 11.31 -26.22 -18.72
CA SER A 518 10.73 -25.14 -17.91
C SER A 518 9.25 -24.91 -18.20
N ARG A 519 8.69 -25.57 -19.21
CA ARG A 519 7.30 -25.38 -19.70
C ARG A 519 6.41 -26.61 -19.53
N GLU A 520 6.92 -27.73 -18.98
CA GLU A 520 6.16 -28.99 -18.85
C GLU A 520 4.83 -28.81 -18.10
N SER A 521 4.80 -27.92 -17.10
CA SER A 521 3.60 -27.60 -16.32
C SER A 521 2.47 -26.97 -17.14
N LEU A 522 2.76 -26.47 -18.34
CA LEU A 522 1.78 -25.89 -19.27
C LEU A 522 1.15 -26.95 -20.19
N GLY A 523 1.55 -28.22 -20.08
CA GLY A 523 1.01 -29.32 -20.87
C GLY A 523 1.29 -29.17 -22.36
N VAL A 524 2.51 -28.76 -22.71
CA VAL A 524 2.99 -28.57 -24.09
C VAL A 524 3.99 -29.66 -24.48
N LYS A 525 4.20 -29.83 -25.78
CA LYS A 525 5.18 -30.73 -26.40
C LYS A 525 6.18 -29.94 -27.24
N GLU A 526 7.31 -30.56 -27.55
CA GLU A 526 8.25 -30.02 -28.54
C GLU A 526 7.53 -29.75 -29.86
N GLY A 527 7.73 -28.54 -30.41
CA GLY A 527 7.06 -28.06 -31.62
C GLY A 527 5.73 -27.34 -31.40
N ASP A 528 5.13 -27.44 -30.21
CA ASP A 528 3.91 -26.67 -29.89
C ASP A 528 4.23 -25.16 -29.83
N GLN A 529 3.22 -24.33 -30.11
CA GLN A 529 3.29 -22.89 -29.86
C GLN A 529 2.60 -22.51 -28.55
N ILE A 530 3.26 -21.65 -27.78
CA ILE A 530 2.68 -20.94 -26.64
C ILE A 530 2.50 -19.48 -27.00
N TYR A 531 1.31 -18.96 -26.78
CA TYR A 531 1.05 -17.52 -26.88
C TYR A 531 1.31 -16.87 -25.54
N TRP A 532 1.99 -15.75 -25.56
CA TRP A 532 2.35 -14.97 -24.39
C TRP A 532 1.76 -13.58 -24.48
N ARG A 533 1.26 -13.08 -23.35
CA ARG A 533 0.96 -11.66 -23.15
C ARG A 533 1.91 -11.06 -22.12
N LEU A 534 2.73 -10.11 -22.53
CA LEU A 534 3.60 -9.31 -21.67
C LEU A 534 2.90 -8.02 -21.26
N TYR A 535 2.71 -7.77 -19.97
CA TYR A 535 2.39 -6.45 -19.42
C TYR A 535 3.68 -5.73 -19.01
N LEU A 536 3.83 -4.48 -19.46
CA LEU A 536 5.02 -3.67 -19.26
C LEU A 536 4.68 -2.21 -18.88
N PRO A 537 5.49 -1.56 -18.03
CA PRO A 537 5.36 -0.13 -17.76
C PRO A 537 5.53 0.71 -19.03
N LEU A 538 4.61 1.64 -19.27
CA LEU A 538 4.76 2.62 -20.36
C LEU A 538 5.70 3.76 -19.95
N PRO A 539 6.24 4.55 -20.89
CA PRO A 539 7.03 5.74 -20.56
C PRO A 539 6.31 6.69 -19.61
N SER A 540 5.00 6.88 -19.79
CA SER A 540 4.16 7.74 -18.95
C SER A 540 3.74 7.10 -17.62
N ALA A 541 4.19 5.87 -17.30
CA ALA A 541 3.73 5.14 -16.11
C ALA A 541 4.05 5.92 -14.83
N THR A 542 5.27 6.44 -14.71
CA THR A 542 5.72 7.18 -13.53
C THR A 542 4.91 8.46 -13.36
N GLU A 543 4.77 9.28 -14.41
CA GLU A 543 3.96 10.50 -14.41
C GLU A 543 2.49 10.24 -14.00
N MET A 544 1.86 9.20 -14.58
CA MET A 544 0.47 8.85 -14.28
C MET A 544 0.30 8.44 -12.82
N ARG A 545 1.24 7.67 -12.27
CA ARG A 545 1.18 7.23 -10.87
C ARG A 545 1.50 8.40 -9.92
N LEU A 546 2.41 9.30 -10.27
CA LEU A 546 2.65 10.55 -9.54
C LEU A 546 1.40 11.44 -9.48
N THR A 547 0.66 11.51 -10.60
CA THR A 547 -0.61 12.24 -10.67
C THR A 547 -1.63 11.68 -9.66
N ALA A 548 -1.75 10.35 -9.55
CA ALA A 548 -2.62 9.72 -8.54
C ALA A 548 -2.21 10.11 -7.11
N LEU A 549 -0.91 10.23 -6.80
CA LEU A 549 -0.46 10.73 -5.49
C LEU A 549 -0.85 12.19 -5.27
N ASN A 550 -0.76 13.02 -6.32
CA ASN A 550 -1.10 14.44 -6.24
C ASN A 550 -2.61 14.69 -6.10
N ASN A 551 -3.47 13.78 -6.57
CA ASN A 551 -4.91 13.81 -6.27
C ASN A 551 -5.19 13.78 -4.75
N LYS A 552 -4.23 13.29 -3.96
CA LYS A 552 -4.24 13.25 -2.49
C LYS A 552 -3.08 14.05 -1.88
N ALA A 553 -2.86 15.26 -2.39
CA ALA A 553 -1.78 16.14 -1.95
C ALA A 553 -1.74 16.37 -0.41
N GLU A 554 -2.87 16.32 0.29
CA GLU A 554 -2.93 16.48 1.76
C GLU A 554 -2.18 15.38 2.53
N LEU A 555 -2.06 14.19 1.94
CA LEU A 555 -1.31 13.07 2.50
C LEU A 555 0.19 13.21 2.29
N GLN A 556 0.63 14.02 1.32
CA GLN A 556 2.04 14.18 0.94
C GLN A 556 2.75 12.84 0.74
N ALA A 557 2.07 11.89 0.08
CA ALA A 557 2.60 10.55 -0.11
C ALA A 557 3.87 10.56 -0.99
N GLY A 558 4.86 9.76 -0.57
CA GLY A 558 6.09 9.48 -1.30
C GLY A 558 6.04 8.15 -2.05
N LEU A 559 7.22 7.66 -2.44
CA LEU A 559 7.43 6.53 -3.34
C LEU A 559 8.25 5.44 -2.68
N SER A 560 7.97 4.18 -3.02
CA SER A 560 8.91 3.10 -2.81
C SER A 560 9.07 2.21 -4.05
N PHE A 561 10.30 1.92 -4.47
CA PHE A 561 10.58 1.17 -5.70
C PHE A 561 11.00 -0.27 -5.41
N TRP A 562 10.24 -1.23 -5.95
CA TRP A 562 10.60 -2.64 -5.89
C TRP A 562 10.93 -3.18 -7.29
N GLU A 563 12.18 -3.53 -7.60
CA GLU A 563 13.40 -3.01 -6.96
C GLU A 563 14.20 -2.21 -7.99
N LEU A 564 15.05 -1.30 -7.55
CA LEU A 564 15.65 -0.28 -8.42
C LEU A 564 16.49 -0.89 -9.55
N GLY A 565 17.21 -1.98 -9.30
CA GLY A 565 18.00 -2.65 -10.34
C GLY A 565 17.17 -3.17 -11.52
N GLN A 566 15.87 -3.37 -11.35
CA GLN A 566 14.99 -3.78 -12.44
C GLN A 566 14.56 -2.60 -13.31
N ALA A 567 14.73 -1.36 -12.83
CA ALA A 567 14.28 -0.15 -13.52
C ALA A 567 15.08 0.16 -14.79
N SER A 568 14.53 1.06 -15.60
CA SER A 568 15.21 1.72 -16.70
C SER A 568 15.22 3.25 -16.48
N PRO A 569 16.16 3.99 -17.09
CA PRO A 569 16.25 5.44 -16.94
C PRO A 569 14.94 6.16 -17.27
N ILE A 570 14.17 5.67 -18.24
CA ILE A 570 12.90 6.28 -18.63
C ILE A 570 11.86 6.27 -17.51
N LEU A 571 11.87 5.27 -16.62
CA LEU A 571 10.95 5.22 -15.47
C LEU A 571 11.39 6.12 -14.32
N LEU A 572 12.68 6.47 -14.27
CA LEU A 572 13.29 7.26 -13.18
C LEU A 572 13.46 8.74 -13.54
N ASN A 573 13.44 9.07 -14.83
CA ASN A 573 13.69 10.43 -15.31
C ASN A 573 12.62 11.43 -14.86
N ASP A 574 11.37 10.99 -14.69
CA ASP A 574 10.24 11.85 -14.29
C ASP A 574 10.12 12.05 -12.76
N LEU A 575 11.11 11.60 -11.97
CA LEU A 575 11.15 11.71 -10.51
C LEU A 575 11.65 13.07 -9.99
#